data_AF-A0A7K4GUA8-F1
#
_entry.id   AF-A0A7K4GUA8-F1
#
_cell.length_a   1.000
_cell.length_b   1.000
_cell.length_c   1.000
_cell.angle_alpha   90.00
_cell.angle_beta   90.00
_cell.angle_gamma   90.00
#
_symmetry.space_group_name_H-M   'P 1'
#
loop_
_entity.id
_entity.type
_entity.pdbx_description
1 polymer ?
#
loop_
_entity_poly.entity_id
_entity_poly.type
_entity_poly.pdbx_seq_one_letter_code
_entity_poly.pdbx_strand_id
1 'polypeptide(L)' 'MEEDKILTIEKTEGRRRCPSCSEENKNMIHESTDKKRIISDYPRIYGKKYRCGRCGQEWKEN' A
#
# COMPACT_ATOMS: atom_id res chain seq x y z
N MET A 1 -14.98 -12.35 11.20
CA MET A 1 -14.59 -11.71 9.93
C MET A 1 -13.14 -11.32 10.12
N GLU A 2 -12.20 -12.02 9.48
CA GLU A 2 -10.78 -11.78 9.71
C GLU A 2 -10.41 -10.39 9.21
N GLU A 3 -10.12 -9.49 10.15
CA GLU A 3 -9.55 -8.18 9.86
C GLU A 3 -8.16 -8.42 9.28
N ASP A 4 -8.09 -8.40 7.95
CA ASP A 4 -6.88 -8.40 7.14
C ASP A 4 -6.10 -7.13 7.48
N LYS A 5 -5.33 -7.19 8.58
CA LYS A 5 -4.54 -6.10 9.17
C LYS A 5 -3.39 -5.75 8.23
N ILE A 6 -3.71 -5.09 7.12
CA ILE A 6 -2.71 -4.50 6.23
C ILE A 6 -2.06 -3.32 6.97
N LEU A 7 -0.72 -3.32 6.98
CA LEU A 7 0.09 -2.27 7.58
C LEU A 7 -0.29 -0.91 6.98
N THR A 8 -0.61 0.09 7.81
CA THR A 8 -0.88 1.45 7.35
C THR A 8 0.25 2.35 7.81
N ILE A 9 0.89 3.05 6.88
CA ILE A 9 2.01 3.96 7.14
C ILE A 9 1.65 5.38 6.69
N GLU A 10 2.37 6.36 7.23
CA GLU A 10 2.28 7.73 6.73
C GLU A 10 2.92 7.84 5.35
N LYS A 11 2.32 8.69 4.51
CA LYS A 11 2.85 8.96 3.17
C LYS A 11 4.28 9.49 3.29
N THR A 12 5.24 8.70 2.82
CA THR A 12 6.65 9.08 2.88
C THR A 12 6.95 10.10 1.77
N GLU A 13 7.52 11.25 2.12
CA GLU A 13 7.98 12.21 1.12
C GLU A 13 9.24 11.68 0.41
N GLY A 14 9.24 11.68 -0.93
CA GLY A 14 10.37 11.20 -1.74
C GLY A 14 10.17 9.79 -2.33
N ARG A 15 11.25 8.99 -2.38
CA ARG A 15 11.18 7.63 -2.95
C ARG A 15 10.50 6.68 -1.96
N ARG A 16 9.47 5.99 -2.46
CA ARG A 16 8.77 4.96 -1.70
C ARG A 16 9.73 3.84 -1.28
N ARG A 17 9.71 3.50 0.00
CA ARG A 17 10.51 2.42 0.59
C ARG A 17 9.62 1.40 1.25
N CYS A 18 9.98 0.12 1.12
CA CYS A 18 9.29 -0.93 1.85
C CYS A 18 9.49 -0.74 3.37
N PRO A 19 8.43 -0.71 4.18
CA PRO A 19 8.55 -0.52 5.64
C PRO A 19 9.16 -1.74 6.36
N SER A 20 9.22 -2.91 5.71
CA SER A 20 9.75 -4.14 6.31
C SER A 20 11.21 -4.41 5.96
N CYS A 21 11.58 -4.29 4.67
CA CYS A 21 12.94 -4.61 4.19
C CYS A 21 13.71 -3.41 3.62
N SER A 22 13.13 -2.21 3.71
CA SER A 22 13.71 -0.95 3.21
C SER A 22 14.03 -0.95 1.71
N GLU A 23 13.43 -1.85 0.93
CA GLU A 23 13.57 -1.88 -0.53
C GLU A 23 13.11 -0.55 -1.13
N GLU A 24 13.96 0.07 -1.93
CA GLU A 24 13.73 1.38 -2.55
C GLU A 24 13.62 1.31 -4.08
N ASN A 25 13.90 0.13 -4.66
CA ASN A 25 13.72 -0.08 -6.08
C ASN A 25 12.24 -0.05 -6.44
N LYS A 26 11.83 0.99 -7.19
CA LYS A 26 10.44 1.18 -7.64
C LYS A 26 9.90 -0.02 -8.41
N ASN A 27 10.75 -0.72 -9.18
CA ASN A 27 10.33 -1.91 -9.93
C ASN A 27 9.96 -3.09 -9.03
N MET A 28 10.41 -3.08 -7.77
CA MET A 28 10.08 -4.07 -6.75
C MET A 28 8.89 -3.64 -5.87
N ILE A 29 8.27 -2.48 -6.11
CA ILE A 29 7.13 -2.00 -5.33
C ILE A 29 5.92 -1.90 -6.26
N HIS A 30 5.04 -2.88 -6.16
CA HIS A 30 3.84 -2.96 -6.98
C HIS A 30 2.69 -2.17 -6.33
N GLU A 31 2.18 -1.16 -7.05
CA GLU A 31 0.98 -0.43 -6.68
C GLU A 31 -0.27 -1.17 -7.18
N SER A 32 -1.32 -1.23 -6.38
CA SER A 32 -2.60 -1.82 -6.74
C SER A 32 -3.75 -1.12 -6.03
N THR A 33 -4.95 -1.22 -6.61
CA THR A 33 -6.16 -0.64 -6.03
C THR A 33 -6.69 -1.52 -4.89
N ASP A 34 -6.89 -0.93 -3.72
CA ASP A 34 -7.51 -1.59 -2.57
C ASP A 34 -9.02 -1.43 -2.59
N LYS A 35 -9.70 -2.41 -3.19
CA LYS A 35 -11.18 -2.43 -3.25
C LYS A 35 -11.84 -2.58 -1.87
N LYS A 36 -11.09 -2.94 -0.82
CA LYS A 36 -11.60 -3.03 0.55
C LYS A 36 -11.71 -1.64 1.21
N ARG A 37 -10.98 -0.63 0.74
CA ARG A 37 -11.03 0.76 1.25
C ARG A 37 -11.69 1.67 0.22
N ILE A 38 -12.93 2.07 0.50
CA ILE A 38 -13.65 3.06 -0.31
C ILE A 38 -13.36 4.43 0.30
N ILE A 39 -12.70 5.32 -0.46
CA ILE A 39 -12.40 6.70 -0.06
C ILE A 39 -13.62 7.60 -0.33
N SER A 40 -14.30 7.38 -1.45
CA SER A 40 -15.53 8.06 -1.81
C SER A 40 -16.47 7.07 -2.48
N ASP A 41 -17.75 7.10 -2.14
CA ASP A 41 -18.76 6.23 -2.75
C ASP A 41 -19.27 6.80 -4.07
N TYR A 42 -19.31 8.14 -4.22
CA TYR A 42 -19.75 8.81 -5.44
C TYR A 42 -19.00 10.14 -5.70
N PRO A 43 -18.09 10.20 -6.69
CA PRO A 43 -17.65 9.11 -7.58
C PRO A 43 -16.89 8.02 -6.82
N ARG A 44 -17.04 6.76 -7.24
CA ARG A 44 -16.44 5.63 -6.52
C ARG A 44 -14.92 5.63 -6.62
N ILE A 45 -14.25 6.00 -5.54
CA ILE A 45 -12.79 6.06 -5.42
C ILE A 45 -12.34 5.02 -4.39
N TYR A 46 -11.44 4.14 -4.80
CA TYR A 46 -10.83 3.16 -3.92
C TYR A 46 -9.46 3.63 -3.44
N GLY A 47 -9.04 3.14 -2.28
CA GLY A 47 -7.70 3.35 -1.75
C GLY A 47 -6.63 2.68 -2.60
N LYS A 48 -5.38 3.06 -2.34
CA LYS A 48 -4.21 2.40 -2.92
C LYS A 48 -3.59 1.47 -1.89
N LYS A 49 -3.01 0.37 -2.37
CA LYS A 49 -2.13 -0.50 -1.60
C LYS A 49 -0.85 -0.78 -2.36
N TYR A 50 0.19 -1.11 -1.62
CA TYR A 50 1.53 -1.40 -2.09
C TYR A 50 1.93 -2.78 -1.66
N ARG A 51 2.68 -3.47 -2.51
CA ARG A 51 3.29 -4.77 -2.22
C ARG A 51 4.75 -4.78 -2.61
N CYS A 52 5.61 -5.19 -1.69
CA CYS A 52 7.03 -5.40 -1.96
C CYS A 52 7.24 -6.75 -2.64
N GLY A 53 7.89 -6.75 -3.81
CA GLY A 53 8.30 -7.95 -4.55
C GLY A 53 9.48 -8.69 -3.93
N ARG A 54 10.21 -8.06 -2.99
CA ARG A 54 11.35 -8.69 -2.29
C ARG A 54 10.93 -9.49 -1.06
N CYS A 55 10.21 -8.87 -0.13
CA CYS A 55 9.80 -9.49 1.14
C CYS A 55 8.32 -9.88 1.19
N GLY A 56 7.51 -9.48 0.21
CA GLY A 56 6.08 -9.76 0.18
C GLY A 56 5.21 -8.83 1.03
N GLN A 57 5.80 -7.94 1.84
CA GLN A 57 5.05 -7.03 2.71
C GLN A 57 4.02 -6.22 1.91
N GLU A 58 2.78 -6.21 2.38
CA GLU A 58 1.71 -5.33 1.89
C GLU A 58 1.49 -4.17 2.86
N TRP A 59 1.33 -2.97 2.34
CA TRP A 59 1.02 -1.78 3.14
C TRP A 59 0.15 -0.78 2.37
N LYS A 60 -0.45 0.15 3.11
CA LYS A 60 -1.20 1.28 2.60
C LYS A 60 -0.54 2.56 3.09
N GLU A 61 -0.63 3.61 2.30
CA GLU A 61 -0.24 4.96 2.70
C GLU A 61 -1.51 5.71 3.10
N ASN A 62 -1.47 6.45 4.21
CA ASN A 62 -2.57 7.30 4.67
C ASN A 62 -2.50 8.71 4.07
#